data_AF-A0A945RW87-F1
#
_entry.id   AF-A0A945RW87-F1
#
_cell.length_a   1.000
_cell.length_b   1.000
_cell.length_c   1.000
_cell.angle_alpha   90.00
_cell.angle_beta   90.00
_cell.angle_gamma   90.00
#
_symmetry.space_group_name_H-M   'P 1'
#
loop_
_entity.id
_entity.type
_entity.pdbx_description
1 polymer ?
#
loop_
_entity_poly.entity_id
_entity_poly.type
_entity_poly.pdbx_seq_one_letter_code
_entity_poly.pdbx_strand_id
1 'polypeptide(L)'
;MTNRKPNPLASLVTLLTLCCTAVFALPSAPAPPGRTTGFEELKAGPLTTITDRVGRWTSNGKDAEIHNAHRHSGRQCLRINGGKARTCELEIARGYRDAHQLRFWAERWTRRTPFEFRIHALAEGTWQQVYNGDKRIKIGGFLTKVQVDLPEKTEKLRFICTSPEKSGIMIDDLKLSQPTPMAVHEAGVHWLQTPVLLGQPANPLAQIRITTSGSLEPLTVKELTIATAGTTALADIDRLEIFYAGTERELNHRDPKRMFEGMTPFGTPQADDEVQTVNGEQVLEDGQNVLWITATLNNNADQSHRVAATCTRIVLGDGTIIKPAPAGTPVRKRIGVALRNGGDDDVPAYRIPGLDTTNSGVLIAVYDVRRNGWGDLPGHIDVGMSRSTDGGHSWEPMKVIMDMGDDPEL
;
A
#
# COMPACT_ATOMS: atom_id res chain seq x y z
N MET A 1 -55.42 -31.68 -37.23
CA MET A 1 -54.93 -30.30 -37.02
C MET A 1 -55.26 -29.87 -35.60
N THR A 2 -54.27 -29.92 -34.72
CA THR A 2 -53.91 -28.90 -33.70
C THR A 2 -52.80 -29.51 -32.84
N ASN A 3 -51.63 -28.89 -32.94
CA ASN A 3 -50.38 -29.25 -32.28
C ASN A 3 -50.46 -29.08 -30.76
N ARG A 4 -49.98 -30.07 -29.99
CA ARG A 4 -49.23 -29.81 -28.75
C ARG A 4 -48.05 -30.78 -28.65
N LYS A 5 -46.85 -30.21 -28.67
CA LYS A 5 -45.58 -30.88 -28.36
C LYS A 5 -45.56 -31.31 -26.88
N PRO A 6 -44.81 -32.37 -26.51
CA PRO A 6 -44.56 -32.74 -25.13
C PRO A 6 -43.41 -31.88 -24.56
N ASN A 7 -43.47 -31.54 -23.28
CA ASN A 7 -42.35 -30.93 -22.56
C ASN A 7 -42.08 -31.77 -21.29
N PRO A 8 -40.87 -32.32 -21.09
CA PRO A 8 -40.54 -33.14 -19.94
C PRO A 8 -40.04 -32.29 -18.76
N LEU A 9 -40.48 -32.66 -17.57
CA LEU A 9 -39.81 -32.34 -16.32
C LEU A 9 -38.45 -33.05 -16.27
N ALA A 10 -37.38 -32.32 -15.97
CA ALA A 10 -36.16 -32.87 -15.41
C ALA A 10 -35.53 -31.85 -14.46
N SER A 11 -35.81 -32.07 -13.17
CA SER A 11 -34.98 -31.86 -11.99
C SER A 11 -33.94 -30.73 -11.98
N LEU A 12 -34.28 -29.62 -11.30
CA LEU A 12 -33.29 -28.78 -10.64
C LEU A 12 -33.42 -29.01 -9.13
N VAL A 13 -32.62 -29.92 -8.59
CA VAL A 13 -32.44 -30.08 -7.13
C VAL A 13 -31.41 -29.03 -6.72
N THR A 14 -31.89 -27.87 -6.30
CA THR A 14 -31.04 -26.87 -5.63
C THR A 14 -30.75 -27.38 -4.22
N LEU A 15 -29.57 -27.94 -4.01
CA LEU A 15 -29.06 -28.31 -2.69
C LEU A 15 -28.68 -27.01 -1.95
N LEU A 16 -29.68 -26.35 -1.37
CA LEU A 16 -29.48 -25.21 -0.47
C LEU A 16 -28.97 -25.75 0.88
N THR A 17 -27.67 -25.98 0.98
CA THR A 17 -27.05 -26.35 2.26
C THR A 17 -27.04 -25.12 3.15
N LEU A 18 -28.03 -25.04 4.04
CA LEU A 18 -28.17 -24.02 5.06
C LEU A 18 -27.09 -24.24 6.14
N CYS A 19 -25.84 -23.86 5.85
CA CYS A 19 -24.84 -23.68 6.90
C CYS A 19 -25.16 -22.36 7.62
N CYS A 20 -25.98 -22.45 8.68
CA CYS A 20 -26.08 -21.42 9.70
C CYS A 20 -24.75 -21.31 10.46
N THR A 21 -23.72 -20.74 9.84
CA THR A 21 -22.55 -20.23 10.57
C THR A 21 -22.90 -18.84 11.07
N ALA A 22 -22.97 -18.66 12.38
CA ALA A 22 -23.21 -17.38 13.01
C ALA A 22 -22.18 -16.36 12.50
N VAL A 23 -22.63 -15.38 11.72
CA VAL A 23 -21.85 -14.20 11.38
C VAL A 23 -21.80 -13.37 12.65
N PHE A 24 -20.70 -13.42 13.38
CA PHE A 24 -20.49 -12.51 14.49
C PHE A 24 -20.31 -11.11 13.90
N ALA A 25 -21.21 -10.19 14.26
CA ALA A 25 -20.92 -8.78 14.12
C ALA A 25 -19.66 -8.51 14.92
N LEU A 26 -18.62 -7.95 14.28
CA LEU A 26 -17.40 -7.58 14.98
C LEU A 26 -17.81 -6.69 16.16
N PRO A 27 -17.45 -7.05 17.41
CA PRO A 27 -17.67 -6.14 18.51
C PRO A 27 -16.93 -4.85 18.15
N SER A 28 -17.64 -3.72 18.13
CA SER A 28 -17.04 -2.40 18.05
C SER A 28 -16.35 -2.11 19.39
N ALA A 29 -15.29 -2.85 19.69
CA ALA A 29 -14.42 -2.53 20.80
C ALA A 29 -13.56 -1.34 20.37
N PRO A 30 -13.44 -0.27 21.16
CA PRO A 30 -12.42 0.73 20.88
C PRO A 30 -11.06 0.02 20.90
N ALA A 31 -10.21 0.28 19.91
CA ALA A 31 -8.82 -0.14 19.96
C ALA A 31 -8.24 0.22 21.34
N PRO A 32 -7.53 -0.70 22.02
CA PRO A 32 -6.94 -0.43 23.31
C PRO A 32 -6.13 0.87 23.19
N PRO A 33 -6.25 1.80 24.14
CA PRO A 33 -5.82 3.18 23.95
C PRO A 33 -4.31 3.26 23.96
N GLY A 34 -3.64 2.96 22.84
CA GLY A 34 -2.25 3.30 22.57
C GLY A 34 -2.02 4.78 22.85
N ARG A 35 -1.00 5.13 23.63
CA ARG A 35 -0.62 6.54 23.72
C ARG A 35 0.24 6.87 22.52
N THR A 36 -0.32 7.68 21.63
CA THR A 36 0.36 8.17 20.43
C THR A 36 0.78 9.61 20.60
N THR A 37 1.93 10.03 20.10
CA THR A 37 2.30 11.44 19.94
C THR A 37 2.82 11.68 18.53
N GLY A 38 2.22 12.65 17.84
CA GLY A 38 2.80 13.29 16.65
C GLY A 38 3.42 14.65 17.00
N PHE A 39 3.66 14.91 18.30
CA PHE A 39 4.24 16.14 18.82
C PHE A 39 3.44 17.43 18.55
N GLU A 40 2.24 17.36 17.97
CA GLU A 40 1.39 18.48 17.50
C GLU A 40 1.01 19.55 18.53
N GLU A 41 1.01 19.19 19.80
CA GLU A 41 0.64 20.06 20.92
C GLU A 41 1.85 20.82 21.49
N LEU A 42 3.05 20.54 20.98
CA LEU A 42 4.31 21.07 21.49
C LEU A 42 4.77 22.29 20.68
N LYS A 43 5.51 23.20 21.32
CA LYS A 43 6.12 24.34 20.64
C LYS A 43 7.37 23.89 19.88
N ALA A 44 7.46 24.25 18.60
CA ALA A 44 8.66 24.02 17.79
C ALA A 44 9.90 24.72 18.38
N GLY A 45 11.05 24.06 18.27
CA GLY A 45 12.34 24.57 18.72
C GLY A 45 13.14 23.60 19.61
N PRO A 46 14.27 24.07 20.17
CA PRO A 46 15.15 23.29 21.04
C PRO A 46 14.42 22.57 22.18
N LEU A 47 14.74 21.29 22.37
CA LEU A 47 14.14 20.47 23.42
C LEU A 47 15.07 20.42 24.65
N THR A 48 14.59 20.92 25.78
CA THR A 48 15.20 20.71 27.10
C THR A 48 14.35 19.78 27.95
N THR A 49 13.13 20.17 28.26
CA THR A 49 12.14 19.32 28.92
C THR A 49 10.76 19.70 28.43
N ILE A 50 10.03 18.71 27.93
CA ILE A 50 8.64 18.86 27.49
C ILE A 50 7.86 17.63 27.93
N THR A 51 6.55 17.79 28.11
CA THR A 51 5.67 16.68 28.46
C THR A 51 4.53 16.65 27.47
N ASP A 52 4.22 15.45 27.00
CA ASP A 52 3.05 15.20 26.17
C ASP A 52 2.27 13.99 26.73
N ARG A 53 1.38 13.43 25.92
CA ARG A 53 0.61 12.27 26.33
C ARG A 53 1.47 11.03 26.56
N VAL A 54 2.56 10.78 25.84
CA VAL A 54 3.37 9.54 26.03
C VAL A 54 4.29 9.63 27.25
N GLY A 55 4.67 10.83 27.67
CA GLY A 55 5.45 11.03 28.88
C GLY A 55 6.25 12.32 28.89
N ARG A 56 7.32 12.34 29.67
CA ARG A 56 8.22 13.49 29.79
C ARG A 56 9.47 13.25 28.95
N TRP A 57 9.65 14.09 27.96
CA TRP A 57 10.84 14.13 27.12
C TRP A 57 11.91 15.02 27.72
N THR A 58 13.18 14.66 27.60
CA THR A 58 14.30 15.43 28.11
C THR A 58 15.50 15.36 27.16
N SER A 59 16.18 16.48 26.97
CA SER A 59 17.44 16.60 26.23
C SER A 59 18.20 17.84 26.73
N ASN A 60 19.34 18.17 26.14
CA ASN A 60 20.22 19.26 26.58
C ASN A 60 20.00 20.59 25.82
N GLY A 61 18.94 20.69 25.01
CA GLY A 61 18.66 21.85 24.15
C GLY A 61 19.45 21.91 22.85
N LYS A 62 20.56 21.18 22.72
CA LYS A 62 21.35 21.07 21.48
C LYS A 62 21.06 19.79 20.72
N ASP A 63 20.79 18.70 21.44
CA ASP A 63 20.73 17.36 20.87
C ASP A 63 19.41 17.05 20.19
N ALA A 64 18.30 17.68 20.60
CA ALA A 64 17.00 17.43 20.02
C ALA A 64 16.16 18.72 19.93
N GLU A 65 15.21 18.72 19.00
CA GLU A 65 14.24 19.80 18.78
C GLU A 65 12.88 19.23 18.35
N ILE A 66 11.83 20.00 18.59
CA ILE A 66 10.56 19.82 17.87
C ILE A 66 10.70 20.56 16.53
N HIS A 67 10.66 19.80 15.45
CA HIS A 67 10.99 20.25 14.10
C HIS A 67 9.74 20.36 13.23
N ASN A 68 9.55 21.48 12.53
CA ASN A 68 8.31 21.78 11.79
C ASN A 68 8.49 21.93 10.28
N ALA A 69 9.69 21.70 9.73
CA ALA A 69 9.88 21.73 8.27
C ALA A 69 9.63 20.35 7.62
N HIS A 70 9.78 19.27 8.38
CA HIS A 70 9.58 17.89 7.92
C HIS A 70 8.73 17.15 8.95
N ARG A 71 7.93 16.19 8.48
CA ARG A 71 7.00 15.38 9.26
C ARG A 71 6.49 14.20 8.43
N HIS A 72 6.04 13.14 9.09
CA HIS A 72 5.28 12.06 8.45
C HIS A 72 3.81 12.47 8.36
N SER A 73 3.23 12.88 9.50
CA SER A 73 1.85 13.33 9.60
C SER A 73 1.78 14.71 10.28
N GLY A 74 0.62 15.37 10.24
CA GLY A 74 0.43 16.64 10.95
C GLY A 74 1.34 17.78 10.49
N ARG A 75 1.91 18.51 11.45
CA ARG A 75 2.67 19.75 11.26
C ARG A 75 4.11 19.67 11.73
N GLN A 76 4.47 18.72 12.59
CA GLN A 76 5.80 18.67 13.19
C GLN A 76 6.20 17.27 13.65
N CYS A 77 7.47 17.08 13.96
CA CYS A 77 8.02 15.81 14.45
C CYS A 77 9.11 16.06 15.50
N LEU A 78 9.59 15.00 16.15
CA LEU A 78 10.81 15.04 16.94
C LEU A 78 12.02 14.88 16.02
N ARG A 79 13.02 15.74 16.19
CA ARG A 79 14.32 15.58 15.53
C ARG A 79 15.42 15.45 16.56
N ILE A 80 16.23 14.41 16.40
CA ILE A 80 17.53 14.31 17.08
C ILE A 80 18.57 14.84 16.11
N ASN A 81 19.23 15.93 16.51
CA ASN A 81 20.18 16.65 15.69
C ASN A 81 21.42 15.82 15.38
N GLY A 82 22.16 16.24 14.36
CA GLY A 82 23.47 15.67 14.03
C GLY A 82 24.55 16.04 15.06
N GLY A 83 25.62 15.26 15.05
CA GLY A 83 26.72 15.31 16.01
C GLY A 83 27.03 13.92 16.55
N LYS A 84 27.99 13.83 17.48
CA LYS A 84 28.37 12.57 18.13
C LYS A 84 27.43 12.26 19.29
N ALA A 85 26.78 11.09 19.26
CA ALA A 85 25.93 10.55 20.32
C ALA A 85 24.91 11.55 20.91
N ARG A 86 24.19 12.25 20.03
CA ARG A 86 23.11 13.16 20.40
C ARG A 86 21.95 12.37 20.99
N THR A 87 21.38 12.85 22.10
CA THR A 87 20.39 12.09 22.87
C THR A 87 19.08 12.82 23.09
N CYS A 88 17.99 12.05 23.09
CA CYS A 88 16.70 12.45 23.64
C CYS A 88 16.16 11.29 24.48
N GLU A 89 15.70 11.58 25.68
CA GLU A 89 15.12 10.60 26.59
C GLU A 89 13.62 10.82 26.74
N LEU A 90 12.87 9.73 26.76
CA LEU A 90 11.45 9.71 27.14
C LEU A 90 11.33 8.96 28.47
N GLU A 91 10.90 9.64 29.52
CA GLU A 91 10.37 9.00 30.72
C GLU A 91 8.90 8.68 30.49
N ILE A 92 8.59 7.38 30.40
CA ILE A 92 7.25 6.89 30.08
C ILE A 92 6.29 7.26 31.21
N ALA A 93 5.13 7.81 30.84
CA ALA A 93 4.09 8.14 31.79
C ALA A 93 3.71 6.93 32.65
N ARG A 94 3.52 7.12 33.96
CA ARG A 94 3.34 6.01 34.92
C ARG A 94 2.24 5.01 34.54
N GLY A 95 1.13 5.50 33.99
CA GLY A 95 0.00 4.65 33.56
C GLY A 95 0.23 3.89 32.25
N TYR A 96 1.47 3.83 31.76
CA TYR A 96 1.82 3.25 30.46
C TYR A 96 3.16 2.49 30.48
N ARG A 97 3.69 2.19 31.68
CA ARG A 97 4.96 1.46 31.88
C ARG A 97 4.84 -0.04 31.66
N ASP A 98 3.62 -0.52 31.47
CA ASP A 98 3.27 -1.83 30.94
C ASP A 98 3.13 -1.79 29.41
N ALA A 99 3.70 -0.79 28.72
CA ALA A 99 3.89 -0.86 27.28
C ALA A 99 5.00 -1.86 26.97
N HIS A 100 4.71 -2.82 26.11
CA HIS A 100 5.69 -3.81 25.63
C HIS A 100 6.08 -3.56 24.18
N GLN A 101 5.56 -2.51 23.54
CA GLN A 101 5.98 -2.18 22.19
C GLN A 101 6.04 -0.68 21.93
N LEU A 102 7.12 -0.27 21.27
CA LEU A 102 7.35 1.06 20.73
C LEU A 102 7.24 1.01 19.22
N ARG A 103 6.46 1.92 18.64
CA ARG A 103 6.43 2.15 17.19
C ARG A 103 6.51 3.62 16.85
N PHE A 104 7.10 3.93 15.69
CA PHE A 104 7.12 5.27 15.12
C PHE A 104 7.60 5.23 13.67
N TRP A 105 7.35 6.29 12.92
CA TRP A 105 7.93 6.52 11.61
C TRP A 105 9.25 7.28 11.74
N ALA A 106 10.23 6.90 10.92
CA ALA A 106 11.58 7.44 11.01
C ALA A 106 12.15 7.81 9.64
N GLU A 107 12.90 8.91 9.61
CA GLU A 107 13.68 9.36 8.47
C GLU A 107 15.11 9.70 8.88
N ARG A 108 16.09 9.16 8.14
CA ARG A 108 17.48 9.62 8.19
C ARG A 108 17.65 10.83 7.26
N TRP A 109 18.03 11.98 7.81
CA TRP A 109 18.16 13.22 7.04
C TRP A 109 19.57 13.46 6.47
N THR A 110 20.30 12.39 6.10
CA THR A 110 21.59 12.51 5.41
C THR A 110 22.04 11.21 4.78
N ARG A 111 22.73 11.27 3.63
CA ARG A 111 23.41 10.09 3.07
C ARG A 111 24.84 9.91 3.61
N ARG A 112 25.37 10.94 4.25
CA ARG A 112 26.76 11.02 4.70
C ARG A 112 27.00 10.13 5.92
N THR A 113 28.22 9.61 6.05
CA THR A 113 28.70 8.83 7.19
C THR A 113 29.35 9.74 8.25
N PRO A 114 29.36 9.34 9.54
CA PRO A 114 28.70 8.16 10.09
C PRO A 114 27.17 8.30 10.14
N PHE A 115 26.44 7.20 10.25
CA PHE A 115 25.07 7.25 10.75
C PHE A 115 24.86 6.06 11.67
N GLU A 116 24.65 6.36 12.93
CA GLU A 116 24.35 5.38 13.95
C GLU A 116 23.07 5.79 14.68
N PHE A 117 22.13 4.86 14.81
CA PHE A 117 20.91 5.09 15.58
C PHE A 117 20.64 3.93 16.54
N ARG A 118 20.43 4.26 17.81
CA ARG A 118 20.17 3.31 18.88
C ARG A 118 18.94 3.71 19.67
N ILE A 119 18.22 2.71 20.15
CA ILE A 119 17.24 2.89 21.21
C ILE A 119 17.66 2.00 22.37
N HIS A 120 17.77 2.59 23.55
CA HIS A 120 17.95 1.86 24.79
C HIS A 120 16.68 1.98 25.62
N ALA A 121 16.32 0.91 26.32
CA ALA A 121 15.24 0.88 27.29
C ALA A 121 15.83 0.70 28.69
N LEU A 122 15.35 1.48 29.66
CA LEU A 122 15.64 1.30 31.07
C LEU A 122 14.51 0.49 31.69
N ALA A 123 14.80 -0.73 32.11
CA ALA A 123 13.88 -1.59 32.84
C ALA A 123 14.58 -2.11 34.09
N GLU A 124 13.90 -2.09 35.23
CA GLU A 124 14.42 -2.60 36.52
C GLU A 124 15.83 -2.07 36.86
N GLY A 125 16.08 -0.79 36.56
CA GLY A 125 17.35 -0.11 36.84
C GLY A 125 18.48 -0.35 35.83
N THR A 126 18.28 -1.19 34.81
CA THR A 126 19.32 -1.52 33.81
C THR A 126 18.96 -1.00 32.41
N TRP A 127 19.91 -0.29 31.79
CA TRP A 127 19.79 0.12 30.39
C TRP A 127 20.19 -1.03 29.46
N GLN A 128 19.31 -1.39 28.53
CA GLN A 128 19.60 -2.37 27.48
C GLN A 128 19.30 -1.78 26.10
N GLN A 129 20.14 -2.11 25.12
CA GLN A 129 19.89 -1.71 23.73
C GLN A 129 18.77 -2.59 23.15
N VAL A 130 17.66 -1.97 22.77
CA VAL A 130 16.48 -2.66 22.20
C VAL A 130 16.39 -2.50 20.67
N TYR A 131 17.14 -1.57 20.09
CA TYR A 131 17.13 -1.36 18.64
C TYR A 131 18.46 -0.84 18.07
N ASN A 132 18.81 -1.32 16.88
CA ASN A 132 19.90 -0.82 16.04
C ASN A 132 19.35 -0.45 14.65
N GLY A 133 19.42 0.85 14.32
CA GLY A 133 18.85 1.42 13.10
C GLY A 133 19.82 1.65 11.94
N ASP A 134 21.11 1.35 12.07
CA ASP A 134 22.18 1.88 11.19
C ASP A 134 21.95 1.60 9.70
N LYS A 135 21.48 0.38 9.40
CA LYS A 135 21.19 -0.10 8.05
C LYS A 135 19.69 -0.16 7.74
N ARG A 136 18.84 0.19 8.71
CA ARG A 136 17.38 0.03 8.62
C ARG A 136 16.67 1.35 8.32
N ILE A 137 17.16 2.47 8.86
CA ILE A 137 16.53 3.78 8.65
C ILE A 137 16.89 4.32 7.26
N LYS A 138 15.87 4.45 6.41
CA LYS A 138 15.96 5.00 5.05
C LYS A 138 16.05 6.53 5.05
N ILE A 139 16.63 7.06 3.98
CA ILE A 139 16.76 8.49 3.73
C ILE A 139 15.50 9.03 3.08
N GLY A 140 15.00 10.17 3.55
CA GLY A 140 13.87 10.88 2.94
C GLY A 140 12.51 10.27 3.25
N GLY A 141 11.50 11.12 3.42
CA GLY A 141 10.08 10.80 3.32
C GLY A 141 9.55 9.82 4.35
N PHE A 142 10.16 9.71 5.54
CA PHE A 142 9.70 8.82 6.61
C PHE A 142 9.42 7.37 6.15
N LEU A 143 10.26 6.81 5.28
CA LEU A 143 10.01 5.50 4.64
C LEU A 143 10.31 4.28 5.55
N THR A 144 10.52 4.49 6.85
CA THR A 144 10.87 3.42 7.80
C THR A 144 9.93 3.43 8.99
N LYS A 145 9.09 2.40 9.11
CA LYS A 145 8.34 2.12 10.34
C LYS A 145 9.23 1.33 11.28
N VAL A 146 9.56 1.91 12.42
CA VAL A 146 10.30 1.24 13.50
C VAL A 146 9.27 0.56 14.41
N GLN A 147 9.48 -0.72 14.70
CA GLN A 147 8.72 -1.48 15.68
C GLN A 147 9.70 -2.25 16.55
N VAL A 148 9.60 -2.06 17.87
CA VAL A 148 10.55 -2.57 18.85
C VAL A 148 9.78 -3.10 20.04
N ASP A 149 10.04 -4.35 20.40
CA ASP A 149 9.52 -4.92 21.64
C ASP A 149 10.32 -4.35 22.82
N LEU A 150 9.59 -3.89 23.82
CA LEU A 150 10.13 -3.31 25.03
C LEU A 150 10.21 -4.37 26.13
N PRO A 151 11.28 -4.37 26.93
CA PRO A 151 11.36 -5.15 28.15
C PRO A 151 10.19 -4.84 29.09
N GLU A 152 9.76 -5.81 29.89
CA GLU A 152 8.74 -5.59 30.91
C GLU A 152 9.15 -4.45 31.86
N LYS A 153 8.17 -3.65 32.30
CA LYS A 153 8.37 -2.53 33.24
C LYS A 153 9.39 -1.50 32.73
N THR A 154 9.46 -1.27 31.42
CA THR A 154 10.29 -0.20 30.86
C THR A 154 9.83 1.16 31.40
N GLU A 155 10.75 1.88 32.03
CA GLU A 155 10.49 3.20 32.63
C GLU A 155 10.91 4.35 31.73
N LYS A 156 12.01 4.16 30.99
CA LYS A 156 12.59 5.18 30.12
C LYS A 156 13.06 4.59 28.80
N LEU A 157 13.01 5.42 27.77
CA LEU A 157 13.63 5.17 26.48
C LEU A 157 14.68 6.25 26.24
N ARG A 158 15.83 5.84 25.68
CA ARG A 158 16.88 6.76 25.24
C ARG A 158 17.13 6.53 23.77
N PHE A 159 16.87 7.55 22.98
CA PHE A 159 17.15 7.59 21.56
C PHE A 159 18.51 8.27 21.35
N ILE A 160 19.41 7.62 20.63
CA ILE A 160 20.79 8.09 20.42
C ILE A 160 21.08 8.12 18.93
N CYS A 161 21.55 9.26 18.44
CA CYS A 161 21.95 9.45 17.04
C CYS A 161 23.40 9.93 16.95
N THR A 162 24.21 9.29 16.12
CA THR A 162 25.50 9.83 15.66
C THR A 162 25.42 10.07 14.16
N SER A 163 25.52 11.32 13.73
CA SER A 163 25.55 11.68 12.31
C SER A 163 26.32 13.00 12.09
N PRO A 164 26.65 13.40 10.85
CA PRO A 164 27.30 14.69 10.61
C PRO A 164 26.52 15.87 11.18
N GLU A 165 27.23 16.93 11.57
CA GLU A 165 26.60 18.19 11.99
C GLU A 165 25.60 18.71 10.94
N LYS A 166 24.55 19.40 11.41
CA LYS A 166 23.42 19.86 10.59
C LYS A 166 22.68 18.74 9.83
N SER A 167 22.68 17.52 10.35
CA SER A 167 21.83 16.42 9.90
C SER A 167 21.00 15.86 11.06
N GLY A 168 20.68 14.57 11.06
CA GLY A 168 20.04 13.89 12.18
C GLY A 168 19.12 12.75 11.76
N ILE A 169 18.26 12.38 12.69
CA ILE A 169 17.11 11.50 12.48
C ILE A 169 15.84 12.24 12.90
N MET A 170 14.77 12.05 12.16
CA MET A 170 13.44 12.56 12.47
C MET A 170 12.54 11.37 12.82
N ILE A 171 11.71 11.56 13.85
CA ILE A 171 10.85 10.56 14.46
C ILE A 171 9.45 11.17 14.60
N ASP A 172 8.44 10.45 14.11
CA ASP A 172 7.07 10.93 14.11
C ASP A 172 6.07 9.79 14.37
N ASP A 173 4.84 10.14 14.73
CA ASP A 173 3.74 9.22 15.05
C ASP A 173 4.14 8.11 16.03
N LEU A 174 4.80 8.50 17.12
CA LEU A 174 5.27 7.55 18.14
C LEU A 174 4.09 6.99 18.92
N LYS A 175 3.96 5.66 18.94
CA LYS A 175 2.95 4.92 19.69
C LYS A 175 3.64 3.98 20.69
N LEU A 176 3.26 4.11 21.96
CA LEU A 176 3.47 3.05 22.96
C LEU A 176 2.21 2.19 23.02
N SER A 177 2.39 0.88 22.95
CA SER A 177 1.29 -0.08 22.98
C SER A 177 1.50 -1.11 24.10
N GLN A 178 0.43 -1.40 24.82
CA GLN A 178 0.36 -2.54 25.73
C GLN A 178 0.16 -3.83 24.91
N PRO A 179 0.72 -4.96 25.36
CA PRO A 179 0.54 -6.24 24.68
C PRO A 179 -0.84 -6.78 25.04
N THR A 180 -1.79 -6.57 24.14
CA THR A 180 -3.11 -7.18 24.24
C THR A 180 -3.22 -8.32 23.23
N PRO A 181 -4.07 -9.34 23.48
CA PRO A 181 -4.50 -10.25 22.44
C PRO A 181 -5.00 -9.47 21.22
N MET A 182 -4.68 -9.96 20.03
CA MET A 182 -5.07 -9.29 18.80
C MET A 182 -6.58 -9.35 18.61
N ALA A 183 -7.18 -8.21 18.26
CA ALA A 183 -8.59 -8.09 17.94
C ALA A 183 -8.77 -7.38 16.60
N VAL A 184 -9.76 -7.81 15.81
CA VAL A 184 -10.20 -7.12 14.59
C VAL A 184 -11.30 -6.12 14.95
N HIS A 185 -11.14 -4.86 14.52
CA HIS A 185 -12.10 -3.79 14.74
C HIS A 185 -12.95 -3.50 13.52
N GLU A 186 -12.34 -3.59 12.35
CA GLU A 186 -12.98 -3.26 11.09
C GLU A 186 -12.40 -4.15 9.99
N ALA A 187 -13.26 -4.59 9.08
CA ALA A 187 -12.83 -5.16 7.81
C ALA A 187 -13.69 -4.59 6.70
N GLY A 188 -13.07 -4.15 5.61
CA GLY A 188 -13.76 -3.51 4.50
C GLY A 188 -13.14 -3.84 3.15
N VAL A 189 -13.94 -3.63 2.09
CA VAL A 189 -13.48 -3.70 0.70
C VAL A 189 -13.56 -2.33 0.07
N HIS A 190 -12.45 -1.86 -0.50
CA HIS A 190 -12.33 -0.55 -1.14
C HIS A 190 -12.00 -0.75 -2.62
N TRP A 191 -12.71 -0.06 -3.50
CA TRP A 191 -12.48 -0.15 -4.95
C TRP A 191 -11.75 1.09 -5.46
N LEU A 192 -10.87 0.89 -6.42
CA LEU A 192 -10.25 1.99 -7.18
C LEU A 192 -11.03 2.23 -8.47
N GLN A 193 -11.26 3.48 -8.86
CA GLN A 193 -11.80 3.80 -10.19
C GLN A 193 -10.64 4.00 -11.17
N THR A 194 -10.15 2.91 -11.77
CA THR A 194 -9.07 2.92 -12.78
C THR A 194 -9.41 1.96 -13.92
N PRO A 195 -8.81 2.11 -15.11
CA PRO A 195 -8.86 1.08 -16.14
C PRO A 195 -8.19 -0.22 -15.68
N VAL A 196 -8.59 -1.34 -16.30
CA VAL A 196 -7.85 -2.60 -16.30
C VAL A 196 -7.15 -2.69 -17.64
N LEU A 197 -5.83 -2.53 -17.65
CA LEU A 197 -5.05 -2.34 -18.85
C LEU A 197 -4.55 -3.68 -19.39
N LEU A 198 -4.78 -3.89 -20.69
CA LEU A 198 -4.16 -4.95 -21.47
C LEU A 198 -2.64 -4.77 -21.51
N GLY A 199 -1.91 -5.89 -21.48
CA GLY A 199 -0.45 -5.92 -21.47
C GLY A 199 0.20 -5.57 -20.13
N GLN A 200 -0.56 -5.18 -19.11
CA GLN A 200 -0.02 -5.00 -17.77
C GLN A 200 0.05 -6.34 -17.01
N PRO A 201 1.14 -6.60 -16.29
CA PRO A 201 1.31 -7.87 -15.57
C PRO A 201 0.30 -8.04 -14.43
N ALA A 202 -0.16 -6.93 -13.84
CA ALA A 202 -1.22 -6.94 -12.82
C ALA A 202 -1.93 -5.59 -12.78
N ASN A 203 -3.26 -5.62 -12.67
CA ASN A 203 -4.11 -4.44 -12.52
C ASN A 203 -4.82 -4.49 -11.15
N PRO A 204 -4.73 -3.46 -10.31
CA PRO A 204 -5.44 -3.44 -9.03
C PRO A 204 -6.95 -3.36 -9.27
N LEU A 205 -7.73 -4.26 -8.66
CA LEU A 205 -9.20 -4.23 -8.71
C LEU A 205 -9.78 -3.62 -7.44
N ALA A 206 -9.42 -4.18 -6.28
CA ALA A 206 -9.92 -3.76 -4.97
C ALA A 206 -8.89 -4.03 -3.86
N GLN A 207 -9.07 -3.37 -2.72
CA GLN A 207 -8.33 -3.61 -1.49
C GLN A 207 -9.25 -4.25 -0.46
N ILE A 208 -8.77 -5.29 0.21
CA ILE A 208 -9.32 -5.80 1.45
C ILE A 208 -8.52 -5.12 2.56
N ARG A 209 -9.19 -4.36 3.42
CA ARG A 209 -8.57 -3.69 4.58
C ARG A 209 -9.07 -4.33 5.85
N ILE A 210 -8.16 -4.73 6.72
CA ILE A 210 -8.47 -5.32 8.03
C ILE A 210 -7.75 -4.49 9.10
N THR A 211 -8.49 -3.76 9.92
CA THR A 211 -7.93 -2.98 11.02
C THR A 211 -7.92 -3.82 12.27
N THR A 212 -6.74 -4.05 12.82
CA THR A 212 -6.55 -4.82 14.05
C THR A 212 -5.86 -3.96 15.12
N SER A 213 -5.94 -4.43 16.35
CA SER A 213 -5.05 -3.96 17.42
C SER A 213 -4.53 -5.13 18.25
N GLY A 214 -3.44 -4.93 18.97
CA GLY A 214 -2.85 -5.94 19.84
C GLY A 214 -1.75 -6.70 19.13
N SER A 215 -0.80 -7.20 19.92
CA SER A 215 0.43 -7.83 19.43
C SER A 215 0.62 -9.24 19.95
N LEU A 216 -0.18 -9.67 20.93
CA LEU A 216 -0.18 -11.05 21.39
C LEU A 216 -1.13 -11.88 20.53
N GLU A 217 -0.78 -13.15 20.34
CA GLU A 217 -1.63 -14.13 19.63
C GLU A 217 -2.10 -13.59 18.27
N PRO A 218 -1.17 -13.24 17.36
CA PRO A 218 -1.53 -12.55 16.13
C PRO A 218 -2.48 -13.40 15.28
N LEU A 219 -3.58 -12.79 14.88
CA LEU A 219 -4.59 -13.44 14.04
C LEU A 219 -4.04 -13.66 12.63
N THR A 220 -4.41 -14.77 12.02
CA THR A 220 -3.96 -15.15 10.67
C THR A 220 -5.15 -15.26 9.75
N VAL A 221 -5.13 -14.61 8.59
CA VAL A 221 -6.11 -14.86 7.52
C VAL A 221 -5.76 -16.20 6.87
N LYS A 222 -6.72 -17.12 6.87
CA LYS A 222 -6.57 -18.47 6.29
C LYS A 222 -7.35 -18.64 5.00
N GLU A 223 -8.45 -17.91 4.85
CA GLU A 223 -9.31 -18.06 3.68
C GLU A 223 -9.96 -16.71 3.31
N LEU A 224 -10.09 -16.49 2.00
CA LEU A 224 -10.84 -15.38 1.42
C LEU A 224 -11.85 -15.93 0.42
N THR A 225 -13.07 -15.38 0.41
CA THR A 225 -14.02 -15.61 -0.69
C THR A 225 -14.07 -14.38 -1.58
N ILE A 226 -13.66 -14.55 -2.83
CA ILE A 226 -13.66 -13.50 -3.86
C ILE A 226 -14.85 -13.71 -4.78
N ALA A 227 -15.64 -12.66 -5.00
CA ALA A 227 -16.71 -12.66 -5.97
C ALA A 227 -16.39 -11.68 -7.11
N THR A 228 -16.66 -12.09 -8.34
CA THR A 228 -16.41 -11.30 -9.57
C THR A 228 -17.69 -10.74 -10.19
N ALA A 229 -18.79 -10.77 -9.43
CA ALA A 229 -20.08 -10.20 -9.82
C ALA A 229 -19.94 -8.79 -10.41
N GLY A 230 -20.44 -8.59 -11.63
CA GLY A 230 -20.29 -7.36 -12.39
C GLY A 230 -19.20 -7.43 -13.49
N THR A 231 -18.36 -8.47 -13.49
CA THR A 231 -17.53 -8.82 -14.64
C THR A 231 -18.41 -9.30 -15.79
N THR A 232 -18.13 -8.84 -17.01
CA THR A 232 -18.96 -9.17 -18.19
C THR A 232 -18.63 -10.55 -18.77
N ALA A 233 -17.35 -10.90 -18.85
CA ALA A 233 -16.90 -12.21 -19.28
C ALA A 233 -15.66 -12.62 -18.48
N LEU A 234 -15.74 -13.73 -17.74
CA LEU A 234 -14.60 -14.23 -16.95
C LEU A 234 -13.44 -14.69 -17.84
N ALA A 235 -13.74 -15.15 -19.07
CA ALA A 235 -12.75 -15.54 -20.06
C ALA A 235 -11.82 -14.38 -20.50
N ASP A 236 -12.14 -13.12 -20.20
CA ASP A 236 -11.23 -11.99 -20.44
C ASP A 236 -10.07 -11.94 -19.43
N ILE A 237 -10.21 -12.62 -18.28
CA ILE A 237 -9.23 -12.62 -17.20
C ILE A 237 -8.34 -13.83 -17.36
N ASP A 238 -7.03 -13.60 -17.52
CA ASP A 238 -6.02 -14.66 -17.53
C ASP A 238 -5.80 -15.18 -16.10
N ARG A 239 -5.61 -14.25 -15.15
CA ARG A 239 -5.28 -14.60 -13.77
C ARG A 239 -5.83 -13.58 -12.79
N LEU A 240 -6.33 -14.07 -11.66
CA LEU A 240 -6.55 -13.30 -10.45
C LEU A 240 -5.46 -13.64 -9.43
N GLU A 241 -4.96 -12.63 -8.74
CA GLU A 241 -3.95 -12.79 -7.70
C GLU A 241 -4.30 -11.92 -6.49
N ILE A 242 -3.94 -12.40 -5.30
CA ILE A 242 -4.11 -11.66 -4.06
C ILE A 242 -2.74 -11.45 -3.42
N PHE A 243 -2.41 -10.21 -3.09
CA PHE A 243 -1.14 -9.84 -2.46
C PHE A 243 -1.35 -9.08 -1.16
N TYR A 244 -0.68 -9.49 -0.08
CA TYR A 244 -0.59 -8.70 1.14
C TYR A 244 0.50 -7.63 1.04
N ALA A 245 0.10 -6.39 1.29
CA ALA A 245 0.92 -5.19 1.15
C ALA A 245 1.42 -4.63 2.50
N GLY A 246 1.18 -5.31 3.61
CA GLY A 246 1.53 -4.80 4.94
C GLY A 246 0.52 -3.77 5.45
N THR A 247 0.97 -2.91 6.38
CA THR A 247 0.06 -1.99 7.07
C THR A 247 -0.22 -0.68 6.35
N GLU A 248 0.70 -0.24 5.48
CA GLU A 248 0.62 1.04 4.76
C GLU A 248 1.69 1.05 3.67
N ARG A 249 1.31 0.66 2.44
CA ARG A 249 2.16 0.80 1.26
C ARG A 249 1.33 1.36 0.12
N GLU A 250 1.71 2.54 -0.36
CA GLU A 250 1.20 3.09 -1.62
C GLU A 250 1.69 2.24 -2.79
N LEU A 251 0.84 2.06 -3.81
CA LEU A 251 1.25 1.38 -5.03
C LEU A 251 2.28 2.23 -5.76
N ASN A 252 3.31 1.58 -6.33
CA ASN A 252 4.27 2.28 -7.17
C ASN A 252 3.64 2.56 -8.55
N HIS A 253 2.98 3.71 -8.68
CA HIS A 253 2.34 4.11 -9.94
C HIS A 253 3.34 4.53 -11.03
N ARG A 254 4.62 4.76 -10.70
CA ARG A 254 5.65 5.17 -11.67
C ARG A 254 6.21 4.00 -12.47
N ASP A 255 6.13 2.79 -11.92
CA ASP A 255 6.55 1.56 -12.59
C ASP A 255 5.45 0.50 -12.44
N PRO A 256 4.48 0.49 -13.38
CA PRO A 256 3.37 -0.47 -13.34
C PRO A 256 3.82 -1.93 -13.36
N LYS A 257 4.97 -2.24 -13.98
CA LYS A 257 5.51 -3.60 -14.05
C LYS A 257 6.00 -4.10 -12.68
N ARG A 258 6.42 -3.19 -11.81
CA ARG A 258 6.91 -3.47 -10.46
C ARG A 258 5.94 -3.02 -9.36
N MET A 259 4.68 -2.74 -9.73
CA MET A 259 3.68 -2.15 -8.83
C MET A 259 3.46 -2.98 -7.55
N PHE A 260 3.48 -4.31 -7.65
CA PHE A 260 3.26 -5.25 -6.55
C PHE A 260 4.55 -5.94 -6.07
N GLU A 261 5.72 -5.49 -6.53
CA GLU A 261 6.98 -6.14 -6.19
C GLU A 261 7.28 -6.06 -4.68
N GLY A 262 7.69 -7.19 -4.10
CA GLY A 262 7.98 -7.31 -2.68
C GLY A 262 6.74 -7.35 -1.78
N MET A 263 5.54 -7.52 -2.35
CA MET A 263 4.34 -7.90 -1.60
C MET A 263 4.30 -9.42 -1.42
N THR A 264 3.67 -9.88 -0.34
CA THR A 264 3.56 -11.31 -0.03
C THR A 264 2.36 -11.90 -0.79
N PRO A 265 2.54 -12.91 -1.66
CA PRO A 265 1.41 -13.59 -2.29
C PRO A 265 0.54 -14.28 -1.23
N PHE A 266 -0.76 -14.07 -1.30
CA PHE A 266 -1.75 -14.77 -0.46
C PHE A 266 -2.31 -16.00 -1.17
N GLY A 267 -2.68 -15.86 -2.45
CA GLY A 267 -3.23 -16.93 -3.26
C GLY A 267 -3.80 -16.47 -4.60
N THR A 268 -4.21 -17.43 -5.42
CA THR A 268 -4.67 -17.25 -6.80
C THR A 268 -6.09 -17.80 -6.98
N PRO A 269 -7.14 -16.98 -6.90
CA PRO A 269 -8.48 -17.43 -7.26
C PRO A 269 -8.52 -17.91 -8.71
N GLN A 270 -9.25 -19.00 -8.96
CA GLN A 270 -9.49 -19.46 -10.33
C GLN A 270 -10.44 -18.48 -11.03
N ALA A 271 -10.20 -18.18 -12.31
CA ALA A 271 -11.00 -17.21 -13.08
C ALA A 271 -12.12 -17.88 -13.88
N ASP A 272 -12.67 -18.99 -13.38
CA ASP A 272 -13.71 -19.81 -14.04
C ASP A 272 -15.07 -19.76 -13.33
N ASP A 273 -15.10 -19.62 -12.01
CA ASP A 273 -16.34 -19.36 -11.25
C ASP A 273 -16.49 -17.91 -10.78
N GLU A 274 -17.76 -17.46 -10.67
CA GLU A 274 -18.10 -16.13 -10.18
C GLU A 274 -17.79 -15.91 -8.69
N VAL A 275 -17.70 -16.99 -7.90
CA VAL A 275 -17.40 -16.96 -6.47
C VAL A 275 -16.37 -18.03 -6.14
N GLN A 276 -15.22 -17.59 -5.64
CA GLN A 276 -14.04 -18.43 -5.45
C GLN A 276 -13.58 -18.36 -4.01
N THR A 277 -13.23 -19.53 -3.45
CA THR A 277 -12.61 -19.61 -2.13
C THR A 277 -11.11 -19.82 -2.29
N VAL A 278 -10.33 -18.92 -1.71
CA VAL A 278 -8.87 -18.91 -1.81
C VAL A 278 -8.29 -19.13 -0.44
N ASN A 279 -7.54 -20.22 -0.30
CA ASN A 279 -6.78 -20.52 0.92
C ASN A 279 -5.43 -19.82 0.87
N GLY A 280 -4.97 -19.37 2.03
CA GLY A 280 -3.67 -18.73 2.20
C GLY A 280 -3.25 -18.72 3.66
N GLU A 281 -2.14 -18.06 3.95
CA GLU A 281 -1.66 -17.89 5.31
C GLU A 281 -1.00 -16.53 5.45
N GLN A 282 -1.76 -15.57 5.99
CA GLN A 282 -1.26 -14.23 6.23
C GLN A 282 -1.48 -13.80 7.67
N VAL A 283 -0.39 -13.74 8.44
CA VAL A 283 -0.38 -13.18 9.79
C VAL A 283 -0.66 -11.68 9.71
N LEU A 284 -1.61 -11.19 10.50
CA LEU A 284 -1.94 -9.78 10.59
C LEU A 284 -0.98 -9.07 11.55
N GLU A 285 -0.74 -7.78 11.28
CA GLU A 285 0.02 -6.87 12.13
C GLU A 285 -0.94 -5.92 12.85
N ASP A 286 -0.57 -5.36 14.02
CA ASP A 286 -1.38 -4.30 14.64
C ASP A 286 -1.44 -3.05 13.75
N GLY A 287 -2.66 -2.54 13.58
CA GLY A 287 -2.98 -1.46 12.67
C GLY A 287 -3.80 -1.94 11.49
N GLN A 288 -3.84 -1.12 10.45
CA GLN A 288 -4.47 -1.50 9.19
C GLN A 288 -3.64 -2.60 8.50
N ASN A 289 -4.27 -3.56 7.84
CA ASN A 289 -3.66 -4.62 7.04
C ASN A 289 -4.30 -4.58 5.66
N VAL A 290 -3.50 -4.53 4.60
CA VAL A 290 -4.02 -4.35 3.23
C VAL A 290 -3.69 -5.57 2.37
N LEU A 291 -4.71 -6.18 1.77
CA LEU A 291 -4.56 -7.15 0.70
C LEU A 291 -5.14 -6.57 -0.60
N TRP A 292 -4.42 -6.72 -1.70
CA TRP A 292 -4.88 -6.32 -3.04
C TRP A 292 -5.44 -7.51 -3.78
N ILE A 293 -6.62 -7.33 -4.39
CA ILE A 293 -7.14 -8.22 -5.43
C ILE A 293 -6.70 -7.61 -6.77
N THR A 294 -5.99 -8.39 -7.60
CA THR A 294 -5.48 -7.93 -8.89
C THR A 294 -5.92 -8.85 -10.03
N ALA A 295 -5.93 -8.32 -11.24
CA ALA A 295 -6.20 -9.09 -12.46
C ALA A 295 -5.14 -8.87 -13.55
N THR A 296 -4.76 -9.96 -14.20
CA THR A 296 -4.09 -9.97 -15.49
C THR A 296 -5.13 -10.32 -16.55
N LEU A 297 -5.18 -9.56 -17.65
CA LEU A 297 -6.12 -9.81 -18.75
C LEU A 297 -5.50 -10.72 -19.79
N ASN A 298 -6.33 -11.54 -20.43
CA ASN A 298 -5.97 -12.21 -21.67
C ASN A 298 -5.72 -11.18 -22.78
N ASN A 299 -4.74 -11.42 -23.64
CA ASN A 299 -4.35 -10.48 -24.70
C ASN A 299 -5.47 -10.18 -25.71
N ASN A 300 -6.47 -11.05 -25.80
CA ASN A 300 -7.63 -10.92 -26.68
C ASN A 300 -8.91 -10.45 -25.95
N ALA A 301 -8.81 -9.99 -24.70
CA ALA A 301 -9.99 -9.53 -23.96
C ALA A 301 -10.71 -8.39 -24.69
N ASP A 302 -12.04 -8.42 -24.65
CA ASP A 302 -12.86 -7.41 -25.32
C ASP A 302 -12.88 -6.10 -24.52
N GLN A 303 -12.39 -5.01 -25.12
CA GLN A 303 -12.33 -3.69 -24.47
C GLN A 303 -13.70 -3.13 -24.07
N SER A 304 -14.78 -3.59 -24.69
CA SER A 304 -16.14 -3.20 -24.37
C SER A 304 -16.65 -3.81 -23.06
N HIS A 305 -16.01 -4.89 -22.58
CA HIS A 305 -16.38 -5.59 -21.36
C HIS A 305 -15.97 -4.83 -20.09
N ARG A 306 -16.38 -5.39 -18.94
CA ARG A 306 -16.07 -4.85 -17.61
C ARG A 306 -15.47 -5.93 -16.74
N VAL A 307 -14.61 -5.50 -15.82
CA VAL A 307 -13.99 -6.36 -14.80
C VAL A 307 -14.32 -5.81 -13.41
N ALA A 308 -14.77 -6.68 -12.51
CA ALA A 308 -15.08 -6.36 -11.14
C ALA A 308 -14.63 -7.50 -10.22
N ALA A 309 -14.23 -7.15 -9.00
CA ALA A 309 -13.96 -8.12 -7.95
C ALA A 309 -14.27 -7.50 -6.58
N THR A 310 -14.68 -8.34 -5.64
CA THR A 310 -14.87 -7.99 -4.23
C THR A 310 -14.51 -9.18 -3.36
N CYS A 311 -14.11 -8.93 -2.12
CA CYS A 311 -14.11 -9.95 -1.09
C CYS A 311 -15.48 -9.98 -0.40
N THR A 312 -16.07 -11.15 -0.20
CA THR A 312 -17.37 -11.32 0.46
C THR A 312 -17.26 -11.99 1.82
N ARG A 313 -16.14 -12.68 2.10
CA ARG A 313 -15.90 -13.41 3.33
C ARG A 313 -14.41 -13.55 3.62
N ILE A 314 -14.04 -13.42 4.89
CA ILE A 314 -12.68 -13.62 5.41
C ILE A 314 -12.78 -14.65 6.53
N VAL A 315 -11.93 -15.67 6.55
CA VAL A 315 -11.82 -16.64 7.65
C VAL A 315 -10.46 -16.50 8.30
N LEU A 316 -10.47 -16.34 9.62
CA LEU A 316 -9.27 -16.27 10.44
C LEU A 316 -8.89 -17.66 10.97
N GLY A 317 -7.64 -17.81 11.42
CA GLY A 317 -7.08 -19.06 11.91
C GLY A 317 -7.73 -19.59 13.19
N ASP A 318 -8.43 -18.74 13.94
CA ASP A 318 -9.25 -19.11 15.11
C ASP A 318 -10.67 -19.57 14.71
N GLY A 319 -10.99 -19.58 13.41
CA GLY A 319 -12.31 -19.91 12.88
C GLY A 319 -13.27 -18.72 12.79
N THR A 320 -12.86 -17.52 13.19
CA THR A 320 -13.69 -16.31 13.08
C THR A 320 -14.00 -16.02 11.61
N ILE A 321 -15.28 -15.84 11.29
CA ILE A 321 -15.77 -15.49 9.95
C ILE A 321 -16.19 -14.03 9.94
N ILE A 322 -15.55 -13.24 9.07
CA ILE A 322 -15.83 -11.81 8.90
C ILE A 322 -16.45 -11.56 7.53
N LYS A 323 -17.56 -10.82 7.51
CA LYS A 323 -18.13 -10.25 6.28
C LYS A 323 -17.61 -8.82 6.13
N PRO A 324 -16.65 -8.55 5.23
CA PRO A 324 -16.09 -7.20 5.09
C PRO A 324 -17.17 -6.23 4.57
N ALA A 325 -17.21 -5.04 5.15
CA ALA A 325 -18.15 -4.00 4.75
C ALA A 325 -17.73 -3.36 3.41
N PRO A 326 -18.67 -3.05 2.51
CA PRO A 326 -18.35 -2.27 1.31
C PRO A 326 -18.00 -0.83 1.70
N ALA A 327 -16.78 -0.41 1.43
CA ALA A 327 -16.32 0.96 1.66
C ALA A 327 -16.51 1.77 0.37
N GLY A 328 -17.77 2.11 0.09
CA GLY A 328 -18.21 2.79 -1.13
C GLY A 328 -18.92 1.85 -2.11
N THR A 329 -19.07 2.30 -3.35
CA THR A 329 -19.79 1.56 -4.39
C THR A 329 -18.84 0.61 -5.12
N PRO A 330 -19.20 -0.68 -5.29
CA PRO A 330 -18.45 -1.59 -6.14
C PRO A 330 -18.23 -1.03 -7.54
N VAL A 331 -16.99 -1.10 -8.03
CA VAL A 331 -16.62 -0.55 -9.33
C VAL A 331 -16.56 -1.65 -10.38
N ARG A 332 -17.32 -1.45 -11.47
CA ARG A 332 -17.18 -2.21 -12.72
C ARG A 332 -16.19 -1.50 -13.63
N LYS A 333 -14.95 -1.95 -13.64
CA LYS A 333 -13.85 -1.27 -14.35
C LYS A 333 -13.92 -1.50 -15.84
N ARG A 334 -13.54 -0.49 -16.62
CA ARG A 334 -13.38 -0.59 -18.08
C ARG A 334 -12.03 -1.22 -18.41
N ILE A 335 -12.02 -2.05 -19.44
CA ILE A 335 -10.78 -2.52 -20.04
C ILE A 335 -10.23 -1.40 -20.94
N GLY A 336 -8.91 -1.25 -20.99
CA GLY A 336 -8.22 -0.34 -21.90
C GLY A 336 -6.89 -0.90 -22.36
N VAL A 337 -6.25 -0.24 -23.31
CA VAL A 337 -4.92 -0.62 -23.82
C VAL A 337 -3.89 0.39 -23.33
N ALA A 338 -2.83 -0.09 -22.68
CA ALA A 338 -1.66 0.72 -22.40
C ALA A 338 -0.84 0.88 -23.68
N LEU A 339 -1.25 1.81 -24.55
CA LEU A 339 -0.71 1.92 -25.91
C LEU A 339 0.81 2.07 -25.93
N ARG A 340 1.37 2.97 -25.11
CA ARG A 340 2.80 3.17 -24.86
C ARG A 340 3.07 3.24 -23.36
N ASN A 341 4.09 2.54 -22.89
CA ASN A 341 4.64 2.64 -21.55
C ASN A 341 6.02 3.31 -21.59
N GLY A 342 6.45 3.90 -20.48
CA GLY A 342 7.86 4.31 -20.34
C GLY A 342 8.78 3.10 -20.49
N GLY A 343 9.81 3.24 -21.31
CA GLY A 343 10.77 2.19 -21.66
C GLY A 343 10.40 1.38 -22.91
N ASP A 344 9.20 1.54 -23.47
CA ASP A 344 8.90 0.94 -24.78
C ASP A 344 9.80 1.56 -25.85
N ASP A 345 10.34 0.75 -26.76
CA ASP A 345 11.26 1.16 -27.83
C ASP A 345 12.50 1.95 -27.33
N ASP A 346 12.98 1.63 -26.12
CA ASP A 346 14.08 2.33 -25.42
C ASP A 346 13.84 3.83 -25.16
N VAL A 347 12.57 4.27 -25.16
CA VAL A 347 12.17 5.66 -24.93
C VAL A 347 11.64 5.82 -23.49
N PRO A 348 12.21 6.73 -22.68
CA PRO A 348 11.84 6.83 -21.27
C PRO A 348 10.44 7.41 -21.03
N ALA A 349 9.92 8.23 -21.96
CA ALA A 349 8.62 8.87 -21.79
C ALA A 349 7.89 9.16 -23.12
N TYR A 350 6.57 9.05 -23.08
CA TYR A 350 5.64 9.41 -24.15
C TYR A 350 4.58 10.37 -23.61
N ARG A 351 4.25 11.44 -24.35
CA ARG A 351 3.30 12.48 -23.90
C ARG A 351 2.50 13.08 -25.05
N ILE A 352 1.55 13.97 -24.71
CA ILE A 352 0.74 14.78 -25.64
C ILE A 352 -0.05 13.91 -26.65
N PRO A 353 -1.05 13.14 -26.17
CA PRO A 353 -1.81 12.26 -27.03
C PRO A 353 -2.74 13.05 -27.97
N GLY A 354 -2.71 12.72 -29.25
CA GLY A 354 -3.77 12.98 -30.21
C GLY A 354 -4.36 11.65 -30.69
N LEU A 355 -5.67 11.60 -30.93
CA LEU A 355 -6.34 10.41 -31.46
C LEU A 355 -7.39 10.86 -32.47
N ASP A 356 -7.35 10.28 -33.66
CA ASP A 356 -8.35 10.52 -34.70
C ASP A 356 -8.71 9.23 -35.45
N THR A 357 -9.81 9.27 -36.19
CA THR A 357 -10.31 8.16 -37.02
C THR A 357 -10.37 8.60 -38.46
N THR A 358 -9.68 7.87 -39.35
CA THR A 358 -9.75 8.11 -40.78
C THR A 358 -11.14 7.78 -41.35
N ASN A 359 -11.44 8.24 -42.58
CA ASN A 359 -12.71 7.93 -43.25
C ASN A 359 -12.98 6.43 -43.44
N SER A 360 -11.96 5.58 -43.40
CA SER A 360 -12.09 4.11 -43.49
C SER A 360 -12.20 3.42 -42.12
N GLY A 361 -12.30 4.17 -41.02
CA GLY A 361 -12.44 3.63 -39.67
C GLY A 361 -11.12 3.25 -38.98
N VAL A 362 -9.98 3.48 -39.63
CA VAL A 362 -8.65 3.25 -39.03
C VAL A 362 -8.39 4.31 -37.96
N LEU A 363 -7.97 3.88 -36.77
CA LEU A 363 -7.54 4.75 -35.67
C LEU A 363 -6.08 5.14 -35.85
N ILE A 364 -5.79 6.43 -35.65
CA ILE A 364 -4.44 7.00 -35.66
C ILE A 364 -4.22 7.72 -34.34
N ALA A 365 -3.29 7.20 -33.54
CA ALA A 365 -2.84 7.84 -32.31
C ALA A 365 -1.47 8.47 -32.54
N VAL A 366 -1.30 9.74 -32.19
CA VAL A 366 -0.04 10.47 -32.25
C VAL A 366 0.38 10.94 -30.86
N TYR A 367 1.68 11.07 -30.63
CA TYR A 367 2.24 11.45 -29.34
C TYR A 367 3.71 11.86 -29.48
N ASP A 368 4.22 12.61 -28.51
CA ASP A 368 5.64 12.89 -28.32
C ASP A 368 6.40 11.59 -27.99
N VAL A 369 7.56 11.40 -28.62
CA VAL A 369 8.55 10.36 -28.31
C VAL A 369 9.75 11.04 -27.65
N ARG A 370 9.80 11.05 -26.32
CA ARG A 370 10.76 11.89 -25.56
C ARG A 370 11.98 11.08 -25.13
N ARG A 371 13.07 11.21 -25.87
CA ARG A 371 14.26 10.33 -25.74
C ARG A 371 15.12 10.62 -24.51
N ASN A 372 15.12 11.86 -24.04
CA ASN A 372 15.94 12.29 -22.89
C ASN A 372 15.18 12.30 -21.55
N GLY A 373 13.89 11.99 -21.54
CA GLY A 373 13.06 11.95 -20.33
C GLY A 373 11.81 12.81 -20.41
N TRP A 374 11.33 13.28 -19.26
CA TRP A 374 10.02 13.93 -19.12
C TRP A 374 9.98 15.42 -19.48
N GLY A 375 11.12 16.03 -19.82
CA GLY A 375 11.22 17.45 -20.16
C GLY A 375 10.38 17.84 -21.38
N ASP A 376 9.88 19.08 -21.39
CA ASP A 376 9.22 19.69 -22.55
C ASP A 376 10.28 20.28 -23.52
N LEU A 377 9.84 20.90 -24.61
CA LEU A 377 10.74 21.57 -25.57
C LEU A 377 11.49 22.76 -24.92
N PRO A 378 12.75 23.04 -25.36
CA PRO A 378 13.53 22.27 -26.34
C PRO A 378 14.03 20.93 -25.79
N GLY A 379 14.12 19.91 -26.66
CA GLY A 379 14.63 18.58 -26.31
C GLY A 379 14.59 17.60 -27.47
N HIS A 380 15.26 16.46 -27.34
CA HIS A 380 15.22 15.38 -28.33
C HIS A 380 13.86 14.66 -28.26
N ILE A 381 12.90 15.19 -29.02
CA ILE A 381 11.50 14.80 -29.04
C ILE A 381 11.04 14.66 -30.48
N ASP A 382 10.60 13.46 -30.84
CA ASP A 382 10.00 13.18 -32.15
C ASP A 382 8.47 13.11 -32.03
N VAL A 383 7.76 13.12 -33.17
CA VAL A 383 6.34 12.76 -33.20
C VAL A 383 6.19 11.31 -33.65
N GLY A 384 5.68 10.48 -32.74
CA GLY A 384 5.34 9.09 -32.97
C GLY A 384 3.89 8.92 -33.40
N MET A 385 3.63 7.84 -34.14
CA MET A 385 2.30 7.43 -34.56
C MET A 385 2.12 5.92 -34.33
N SER A 386 1.02 5.56 -33.70
CA SER A 386 0.48 4.19 -33.66
C SER A 386 -0.79 4.12 -34.51
N ARG A 387 -0.93 3.03 -35.28
CA ARG A 387 -2.06 2.79 -36.19
C ARG A 387 -2.81 1.52 -35.82
N SER A 388 -4.14 1.57 -35.84
CA SER A 388 -5.00 0.42 -35.58
C SER A 388 -6.09 0.31 -36.65
N THR A 389 -6.27 -0.88 -37.24
CA THR A 389 -7.30 -1.17 -38.24
C THR A 389 -8.50 -1.93 -37.70
N ASP A 390 -8.50 -2.26 -36.41
CA ASP A 390 -9.50 -3.13 -35.80
C ASP A 390 -10.27 -2.43 -34.65
N GLY A 391 -10.28 -1.10 -34.63
CA GLY A 391 -10.97 -0.33 -33.59
C GLY A 391 -10.19 -0.20 -32.27
N GLY A 392 -8.89 -0.52 -32.29
CA GLY A 392 -7.96 -0.27 -31.18
C GLY A 392 -7.64 -1.53 -30.38
N HIS A 393 -8.03 -2.71 -30.86
CA HIS A 393 -7.74 -4.00 -30.24
C HIS A 393 -6.27 -4.38 -30.42
N SER A 394 -5.71 -4.11 -31.60
CA SER A 394 -4.29 -4.26 -31.86
C SER A 394 -3.73 -3.02 -32.56
N TRP A 395 -2.45 -2.76 -32.33
CA TRP A 395 -1.76 -1.60 -32.87
C TRP A 395 -0.50 -2.07 -33.60
N GLU A 396 -0.26 -1.51 -34.79
CA GLU A 396 0.99 -1.70 -35.52
C GLU A 396 2.18 -1.19 -34.71
N PRO A 397 3.41 -1.67 -34.99
CA PRO A 397 4.62 -1.05 -34.44
C PRO A 397 4.64 0.47 -34.68
N MET A 398 5.11 1.21 -33.68
CA MET A 398 5.21 2.66 -33.73
C MET A 398 6.03 3.12 -34.95
N LYS A 399 5.60 4.20 -35.59
CA LYS A 399 6.36 4.90 -36.62
C LYS A 399 6.69 6.31 -36.14
N VAL A 400 7.91 6.76 -36.37
CA VAL A 400 8.26 8.18 -36.25
C VAL A 400 7.80 8.88 -37.53
N ILE A 401 6.91 9.86 -37.39
CA ILE A 401 6.31 10.59 -38.50
C ILE A 401 6.83 12.01 -38.65
N MET A 402 7.54 12.52 -37.63
CA MET A 402 8.28 13.78 -37.69
C MET A 402 9.51 13.68 -36.78
N ASP A 403 10.66 13.90 -37.39
CA ASP A 403 11.97 13.99 -36.74
C ASP A 403 12.73 15.12 -37.46
N MET A 404 13.21 16.09 -36.71
CA MET A 404 13.92 17.26 -37.24
C MET A 404 15.45 17.07 -37.23
N GLY A 405 15.93 15.89 -36.81
CA GLY A 405 17.35 15.57 -36.67
C GLY A 405 17.98 16.15 -35.40
N ASP A 406 19.30 16.09 -35.35
CA ASP A 406 20.08 16.67 -34.26
C ASP A 406 19.93 18.19 -34.22
N ASP A 407 19.94 18.75 -33.02
CA ASP A 407 20.01 20.20 -32.84
C ASP A 407 21.33 20.70 -33.45
N PRO A 408 21.29 21.56 -34.49
CA PRO A 408 22.50 22.04 -35.15
C PRO A 408 23.38 22.92 -34.23
N GLU A 409 22.90 23.32 -33.05
CA GLU A 409 23.63 24.12 -32.07
C GLU A 409 24.25 23.30 -30.91
N LEU A 410 24.03 21.98 -30.87
CA LEU A 410 24.67 21.03 -29.95
C LEU A 410 25.69 20.15 -30.69
#